data_AF-A0A9D4SUZ4-F1
#
_entry.id   AF-A0A9D4SUZ4-F1
#
_cell.length_a   1.000
_cell.length_b   1.000
_cell.length_c   1.000
_cell.angle_alpha   90.00
_cell.angle_beta   90.00
_cell.angle_gamma   90.00
#
_symmetry.space_group_name_H-M   'P 1'
#
loop_
_entity.id
_entity.type
_entity.pdbx_description
1 polymer ?
#
loop_
_entity_poly.entity_id
_entity_poly.type
_entity_poly.pdbx_seq_one_letter_code
_entity_poly.pdbx_strand_id
1 'polypeptide(L)'
;MQWNARDSFAVNVKSVVAARAIGVGHEQLVRFCAILGAPKPVHHKTFTAIGKKVHTAAMKAAAENLARARELTAAEAGSTNVAVMDGASSHKFCPDGDTSWCKHKRAQALGEPAPPHTPILTPSQGKPMLPVYKRLTEEKLLQRHSGFEEVLQELGVLPSKELLSLSKDANKRRISSMTAKVTAEARAHRRSAAKKARLEEAARRDCEGPTYGAGSF
;
A
#
# COMPACT_ATOMS: atom_id res chain seq x y z
N MET A 1 27.89 -27.45 -15.48
CA MET A 1 27.53 -26.97 -14.13
C MET A 1 26.27 -27.69 -13.70
N GLN A 2 26.30 -28.54 -12.68
CA GLN A 2 25.12 -29.26 -12.20
C GLN A 2 24.33 -28.36 -11.25
N TRP A 3 23.09 -28.05 -11.64
CA TRP A 3 22.15 -27.28 -10.83
C TRP A 3 21.58 -28.16 -9.70
N ASN A 4 21.69 -27.72 -8.44
CA ASN A 4 21.16 -28.45 -7.30
C ASN A 4 20.04 -27.69 -6.56
N ALA A 5 19.38 -28.36 -5.62
CA ALA A 5 18.27 -27.79 -4.85
C ALA A 5 18.66 -26.60 -3.97
N ARG A 6 19.91 -26.56 -3.46
CA ARG A 6 20.41 -25.44 -2.65
C ARG A 6 20.58 -24.19 -3.51
N ASP A 7 21.07 -24.34 -4.73
CA ASP A 7 21.24 -23.23 -5.67
C ASP A 7 19.88 -22.63 -6.06
N SER A 8 18.89 -23.49 -6.33
CA SER A 8 17.51 -23.05 -6.60
C SER A 8 16.91 -22.27 -5.42
N PHE A 9 17.08 -22.76 -4.19
CA PHE A 9 16.61 -22.05 -3.00
C PHE A 9 17.31 -20.70 -2.81
N ALA A 10 18.64 -20.65 -3.01
CA ALA A 10 19.40 -19.42 -2.89
C ALA A 10 18.96 -18.37 -3.92
N VAL A 11 18.70 -18.77 -5.17
CA VAL A 11 18.19 -17.88 -6.23
C VAL A 11 16.79 -17.37 -5.91
N ASN A 12 15.93 -18.21 -5.34
CA ASN A 12 14.59 -17.79 -4.88
C ASN A 12 14.66 -16.77 -3.75
N VAL A 13 15.58 -16.93 -2.78
CA VAL A 13 15.77 -15.94 -1.72
C VAL A 13 16.34 -14.63 -2.29
N LYS A 14 17.38 -14.71 -3.14
CA LYS A 14 18.02 -13.55 -3.75
C LYS A 14 17.05 -12.74 -4.60
N SER A 15 16.21 -13.38 -5.41
CA SER A 15 15.20 -12.71 -6.22
C SER A 15 14.18 -11.94 -5.38
N VAL A 16 13.74 -12.48 -4.25
CA VAL A 16 12.81 -11.80 -3.33
C VAL A 16 13.49 -10.64 -2.59
N VAL A 17 14.75 -10.82 -2.16
CA VAL A 17 15.55 -9.74 -1.55
C VAL A 17 15.76 -8.60 -2.54
N ALA A 18 16.16 -8.92 -3.78
CA ALA A 18 16.33 -7.94 -4.85
C ALA A 18 15.02 -7.19 -5.12
N ALA A 19 13.92 -7.92 -5.33
CA ALA A 19 12.60 -7.32 -5.54
C ALA A 19 12.20 -6.34 -4.42
N ARG A 20 12.49 -6.69 -3.16
CA ARG A 20 12.21 -5.81 -2.02
C ARG A 20 13.12 -4.59 -1.98
N ALA A 21 14.40 -4.74 -2.32
CA ALA A 21 15.36 -3.64 -2.36
C ALA A 21 14.99 -2.58 -3.41
N ILE A 22 14.44 -3.00 -4.55
CA ILE A 22 13.93 -2.10 -5.60
C ILE A 22 12.43 -1.73 -5.44
N GLY A 23 11.80 -2.13 -4.34
CA GLY A 23 10.42 -1.75 -4.03
C GLY A 23 9.34 -2.39 -4.91
N VAL A 24 9.64 -3.49 -5.60
CA VAL A 24 8.69 -4.20 -6.46
C VAL A 24 8.08 -5.42 -5.77
N GLY A 25 6.76 -5.59 -5.96
CA GLY A 25 6.02 -6.76 -5.50
C GLY A 25 6.12 -7.95 -6.45
N HIS A 26 5.51 -9.08 -6.05
CA HIS A 26 5.51 -10.33 -6.82
C HIS A 26 5.02 -10.15 -8.27
N GLU A 27 3.92 -9.43 -8.48
CA GLU A 27 3.35 -9.19 -9.82
C GLU A 27 4.32 -8.42 -10.73
N GLN A 28 5.06 -7.46 -10.18
CA GLN A 28 6.04 -6.70 -10.93
C GLN A 28 7.28 -7.53 -11.26
N LEU A 29 7.69 -8.41 -10.34
CA LEU A 29 8.77 -9.38 -10.60
C LEU A 29 8.37 -10.39 -11.68
N VAL A 30 7.12 -10.86 -11.70
CA VAL A 30 6.59 -11.72 -12.77
C VAL A 30 6.59 -10.98 -14.11
N ARG A 31 6.16 -9.71 -14.14
CA ARG A 31 6.22 -8.87 -15.34
C ARG A 31 7.67 -8.67 -15.82
N PHE A 32 8.60 -8.41 -14.92
CA PHE A 32 10.02 -8.27 -15.24
C PHE A 32 10.57 -9.52 -15.92
N CYS A 33 10.35 -10.70 -15.34
CA CYS A 33 10.77 -11.96 -15.97
C CYS A 33 10.10 -12.17 -17.33
N ALA A 34 8.80 -11.84 -17.44
CA ALA A 34 8.10 -11.94 -18.71
C ALA A 34 8.69 -11.01 -19.79
N ILE A 35 9.01 -9.76 -19.45
CA ILE A 35 9.67 -8.81 -20.38
C ILE A 35 11.01 -9.38 -20.89
N LEU A 36 11.76 -10.03 -20.01
CA LEU A 36 13.03 -10.67 -20.37
C LEU A 36 12.89 -12.03 -21.08
N GLY A 37 11.68 -12.54 -21.28
CA GLY A 37 11.46 -13.91 -21.78
C GLY A 37 11.96 -15.01 -20.83
N ALA A 38 12.13 -14.68 -19.55
CA ALA A 38 12.56 -15.61 -18.52
C ALA A 38 11.36 -16.34 -17.91
N PRO A 39 11.54 -17.58 -17.41
CA PRO A 39 10.48 -18.32 -16.77
C PRO A 39 9.98 -17.59 -15.52
N LYS A 40 8.72 -17.87 -15.15
CA LYS A 40 8.11 -17.32 -13.93
C LYS A 40 9.00 -17.65 -12.73
N PRO A 41 9.38 -16.65 -11.91
CA PRO A 41 10.45 -16.80 -10.92
C PRO A 41 10.02 -17.73 -9.78
N VAL A 42 9.13 -17.27 -8.92
CA VAL A 42 8.62 -18.03 -7.77
C VAL A 42 7.10 -17.96 -7.70
N HIS A 43 6.48 -18.97 -7.10
CA HIS A 43 5.06 -18.94 -6.80
C HIS A 43 4.74 -17.87 -5.73
N HIS A 44 3.56 -17.23 -5.81
CA HIS A 44 3.20 -16.10 -4.94
C HIS A 44 3.27 -16.46 -3.44
N LYS A 45 2.85 -17.67 -3.05
CA LYS A 45 2.96 -18.16 -1.67
C LYS A 45 4.41 -18.21 -1.19
N THR A 46 5.31 -18.71 -2.05
CA THR A 46 6.75 -18.80 -1.77
C THR A 46 7.36 -17.40 -1.66
N PHE A 47 7.00 -16.49 -2.56
CA PHE A 47 7.42 -15.08 -2.50
C PHE A 47 7.03 -14.44 -1.17
N THR A 48 5.77 -14.59 -0.76
CA THR A 48 5.28 -14.05 0.52
C THR A 48 5.97 -14.69 1.72
N ALA A 49 6.18 -16.01 1.71
CA ALA A 49 6.84 -16.72 2.81
C ALA A 49 8.31 -16.28 2.97
N ILE A 50 9.06 -16.18 1.87
CA ILE A 50 10.43 -15.67 1.87
C ILE A 50 10.42 -14.19 2.29
N GLY A 51 9.49 -13.38 1.77
CA GLY A 51 9.36 -11.97 2.10
C GLY A 51 9.14 -11.71 3.59
N LYS A 52 8.36 -12.56 4.29
CA LYS A 52 8.21 -12.51 5.74
C LYS A 52 9.53 -12.77 6.46
N LYS A 53 10.27 -13.82 6.07
CA LYS A 53 11.57 -14.16 6.67
C LYS A 53 12.59 -13.03 6.46
N VAL A 54 12.65 -12.48 5.25
CA VAL A 54 13.51 -11.33 4.91
C VAL A 54 13.14 -10.11 5.75
N HIS A 55 11.84 -9.83 5.95
CA HIS A 55 11.40 -8.72 6.78
C HIS A 55 11.82 -8.88 8.24
N THR A 56 11.63 -10.08 8.83
CA THR A 56 12.07 -10.36 10.20
C THR A 56 13.59 -10.18 10.35
N ALA A 57 14.38 -10.70 9.40
CA ALA A 57 15.84 -10.54 9.40
C ALA A 57 16.25 -9.06 9.25
N ALA A 58 15.59 -8.32 8.36
CA ALA A 58 15.86 -6.90 8.14
C ALA A 58 15.52 -6.05 9.39
N MET A 59 14.41 -6.34 10.08
CA MET A 59 14.02 -5.63 11.30
C MET A 59 14.99 -5.90 12.44
N LYS A 60 15.48 -7.14 12.56
CA LYS A 60 16.54 -7.49 13.52
C LYS A 60 17.81 -6.69 13.24
N ALA A 61 18.29 -6.71 11.99
CA ALA A 61 19.48 -5.96 11.59
C ALA A 61 19.31 -4.43 11.78
N ALA A 62 18.12 -3.90 11.50
CA ALA A 62 17.82 -2.49 11.72
C ALA A 62 17.86 -2.12 13.21
N ALA A 63 17.32 -2.96 14.09
CA ALA A 63 17.38 -2.73 15.54
C ALA A 63 18.82 -2.73 16.07
N GLU A 64 19.64 -3.69 15.62
CA GLU A 64 21.07 -3.77 15.96
C GLU A 64 21.84 -2.54 15.46
N ASN A 65 21.58 -2.12 14.21
CA ASN A 65 22.20 -0.93 13.64
C ASN A 65 21.79 0.35 14.37
N LEU A 66 20.52 0.49 14.73
CA LEU A 66 20.02 1.64 15.49
C LEU A 66 20.58 1.67 16.92
N ALA A 67 20.74 0.52 17.57
CA ALA A 67 21.38 0.44 18.88
C ALA A 67 22.83 0.91 18.81
N ARG A 68 23.59 0.42 17.83
CA ARG A 68 24.98 0.86 17.59
C ARG A 68 25.07 2.35 17.24
N ALA A 69 24.15 2.84 16.40
CA ALA A 69 24.09 4.26 16.07
C ALA A 69 23.80 5.12 17.32
N ARG A 70 22.90 4.66 18.19
CA ARG A 70 22.59 5.33 19.47
C ARG A 70 23.81 5.43 20.38
N GLU A 71 24.62 4.38 20.49
CA GLU A 71 25.86 4.40 21.27
C GLU A 71 26.85 5.43 20.72
N LEU A 72 27.05 5.46 19.40
CA LEU A 72 27.93 6.42 18.74
C LEU A 72 27.43 7.86 18.90
N THR A 73 26.13 8.11 18.69
CA THR A 73 25.54 9.44 18.86
C THR A 73 25.55 9.90 20.31
N ALA A 74 25.40 8.99 21.29
CA ALA A 74 25.52 9.32 22.71
C ALA A 74 26.95 9.72 23.09
N ALA A 75 27.95 9.07 22.49
CA ALA A 75 29.36 9.43 22.67
C ALA A 75 29.69 10.81 22.06
N GLU A 76 29.07 11.18 20.93
CA GLU A 76 29.31 12.46 20.26
C GLU A 76 28.50 13.63 20.83
N ALA A 77 27.25 13.42 21.24
CA ALA A 77 26.32 14.51 21.58
C ALA A 77 26.19 14.81 23.08
N GLY A 78 26.67 13.93 23.97
CA GLY A 78 26.56 14.12 25.43
C GLY A 78 25.14 14.19 26.00
N SER A 79 24.08 13.98 25.20
CA SER A 79 22.68 13.98 25.63
C SER A 79 21.78 13.20 24.68
N THR A 80 20.70 12.59 25.21
CA THR A 80 19.86 11.59 24.53
C THR A 80 18.49 12.10 24.06
N ASN A 81 18.15 13.37 24.25
CA ASN A 81 16.81 13.88 23.95
C ASN A 81 16.83 15.12 23.05
N VAL A 82 16.39 14.96 21.80
CA VAL A 82 16.01 16.07 20.93
C VAL A 82 14.56 15.82 20.49
N ALA A 83 13.62 16.56 21.07
CA ALA A 83 12.21 16.57 20.69
C ALA A 83 11.94 17.67 19.66
N VAL A 84 10.94 17.50 18.80
CA VAL A 84 10.44 18.54 17.87
C VAL A 84 8.91 18.65 18.00
N MET A 85 8.44 19.91 18.05
CA MET A 85 7.09 20.39 18.39
C MET A 85 6.05 20.31 17.26
N ASP A 86 4.76 20.35 17.66
CA ASP A 86 3.52 20.39 16.86
C ASP A 86 3.05 21.83 16.52
N GLY A 87 2.32 22.04 15.40
CA GLY A 87 1.63 23.32 15.18
C GLY A 87 1.07 23.70 13.79
N ALA A 88 0.48 22.82 12.98
CA ALA A 88 -0.21 23.27 11.75
C ALA A 88 -1.59 22.63 11.51
N SER A 89 -2.64 23.45 11.46
CA SER A 89 -4.04 23.05 11.20
C SER A 89 -4.43 23.23 9.73
N SER A 90 -4.68 22.12 9.02
CA SER A 90 -5.10 22.13 7.60
C SER A 90 -6.31 21.24 7.36
N HIS A 91 -7.51 21.80 7.57
CA HIS A 91 -8.80 21.06 7.47
C HIS A 91 -9.71 21.51 6.32
N LYS A 92 -9.15 22.25 5.34
CA LYS A 92 -9.91 22.83 4.21
C LYS A 92 -10.52 21.79 3.26
N PHE A 93 -9.96 20.58 3.20
CA PHE A 93 -10.39 19.50 2.30
C PHE A 93 -11.11 18.36 3.04
N CYS A 94 -11.36 18.54 4.33
CA CYS A 94 -12.10 17.56 5.11
C CYS A 94 -13.61 17.76 4.87
N PRO A 95 -14.39 16.69 4.68
CA PRO A 95 -15.84 16.81 4.57
C PRO A 95 -16.41 17.34 5.89
N ASP A 96 -17.49 18.12 5.81
CA ASP A 96 -18.19 18.65 6.99
C ASP A 96 -19.17 17.61 7.58
N GLY A 97 -19.59 17.83 8.83
CA GLY A 97 -20.60 17.03 9.50
C GLY A 97 -20.06 16.04 10.55
N ASP A 98 -20.98 15.49 11.33
CA ASP A 98 -20.76 14.47 12.37
C ASP A 98 -20.21 13.14 11.82
N THR A 99 -20.44 12.87 10.55
CA THR A 99 -19.92 11.72 9.79
C THR A 99 -18.57 11.97 9.11
N SER A 100 -17.95 13.14 9.32
CA SER A 100 -16.62 13.43 8.78
C SER A 100 -15.56 12.47 9.30
N TRP A 101 -14.69 11.98 8.41
CA TRP A 101 -13.51 11.20 8.81
C TRP A 101 -12.45 12.06 9.52
N CYS A 102 -12.57 13.40 9.46
CA CYS A 102 -11.68 14.31 10.13
C CYS A 102 -12.12 14.57 11.57
N LYS A 103 -11.29 14.20 12.55
CA LYS A 103 -11.55 14.41 13.98
C LYS A 103 -11.86 15.88 14.31
N HIS A 104 -11.20 16.84 13.65
CA HIS A 104 -11.41 18.28 13.86
C HIS A 104 -12.78 18.75 13.35
N LYS A 105 -13.16 18.38 12.11
CA LYS A 105 -14.46 18.75 11.53
C LYS A 105 -15.63 18.07 12.24
N ARG A 106 -15.42 16.84 12.73
CA ARG A 106 -16.40 16.12 13.53
C ARG A 106 -16.58 16.74 14.92
N ALA A 107 -15.50 17.10 15.60
CA ALA A 107 -15.57 17.83 16.87
C ALA A 107 -16.29 19.18 16.70
N GLN A 108 -16.01 19.90 15.61
CA GLN A 108 -16.72 21.14 15.26
C GLN A 108 -18.22 20.92 15.03
N ALA A 109 -18.62 19.83 14.38
CA ALA A 109 -20.02 19.49 14.13
C ALA A 109 -20.77 19.04 15.41
N LEU A 110 -20.05 18.43 16.37
CA LEU A 110 -20.58 17.97 17.65
C LEU A 110 -20.50 19.02 18.78
N GLY A 111 -19.87 20.17 18.53
CA GLY A 111 -19.66 21.22 19.53
C GLY A 111 -18.56 20.91 20.56
N GLU A 112 -17.67 19.97 20.26
CA GLU A 112 -16.58 19.53 21.14
C GLU A 112 -15.27 20.28 20.82
N PRO A 113 -14.37 20.44 21.80
CA PRO A 113 -13.04 21.00 21.54
C PRO A 113 -12.25 20.11 20.59
N ALA A 114 -11.67 20.70 19.55
CA ALA A 114 -10.91 19.96 18.57
C ALA A 114 -9.62 19.37 19.21
N PRO A 115 -9.33 18.08 19.00
CA PRO A 115 -8.14 17.46 19.58
C PRO A 115 -6.85 18.06 18.99
N PRO A 116 -5.77 18.19 19.80
CA PRO A 116 -4.46 18.60 19.32
C PRO A 116 -3.95 17.60 18.28
N HIS A 117 -3.28 18.10 17.24
CA HIS A 117 -2.72 17.23 16.20
C HIS A 117 -1.40 17.77 15.66
N THR A 118 -0.46 16.84 15.47
CA THR A 118 0.79 17.02 14.74
C THR A 118 0.55 16.86 13.24
N PRO A 119 1.08 17.73 12.38
CA PRO A 119 1.15 17.45 10.94
C PRO A 119 1.98 16.19 10.69
N ILE A 120 1.45 15.22 9.94
CA ILE A 120 2.17 13.98 9.62
C ILE A 120 3.49 14.25 8.87
N LEU A 121 3.55 15.35 8.10
CA LEU A 121 4.75 15.82 7.43
C LEU A 121 5.03 17.27 7.82
N THR A 122 6.25 17.55 8.25
CA THR A 122 6.71 18.92 8.48
C THR A 122 6.89 19.65 7.14
N PRO A 123 6.92 21.00 7.11
CA PRO A 123 7.16 21.75 5.87
C PRO A 123 8.48 21.40 5.19
N SER A 124 9.52 21.07 5.96
CA SER A 124 10.81 20.62 5.42
C SER A 124 10.72 19.24 4.77
N GLN A 125 9.86 18.34 5.25
CA GLN A 125 9.59 17.02 4.66
C GLN A 125 8.63 17.11 3.46
N GLY A 126 7.61 17.96 3.53
CA GLY A 126 6.57 18.09 2.52
C GLY A 126 7.01 18.84 1.26
N LYS A 127 7.84 19.90 1.39
CA LYS A 127 8.30 20.71 0.25
C LYS A 127 9.06 19.89 -0.81
N PRO A 128 9.98 18.98 -0.44
CA PRO A 128 10.64 18.09 -1.40
C PRO A 128 9.71 17.02 -2.00
N MET A 129 8.70 16.56 -1.26
CA MET A 129 7.79 15.49 -1.69
C MET A 129 6.67 15.98 -2.63
N LEU A 130 6.24 17.23 -2.47
CA LEU A 130 5.14 17.81 -3.25
C LEU A 130 5.33 17.75 -4.78
N PRO A 131 6.50 18.10 -5.36
CA PRO A 131 6.70 17.96 -6.80
C PRO A 131 6.65 16.50 -7.27
N VAL A 132 7.11 15.54 -6.45
CA VAL A 132 7.02 14.10 -6.76
C VAL A 132 5.56 13.65 -6.79
N TYR A 133 4.78 14.02 -5.77
CA TYR A 133 3.36 13.70 -5.72
C TYR A 133 2.61 14.26 -6.93
N LYS A 134 2.80 15.55 -7.25
CA LYS A 134 2.16 16.20 -8.41
C LYS A 134 2.48 15.49 -9.71
N ARG A 135 3.77 15.16 -9.92
CA ARG A 135 4.23 14.41 -11.09
C ARG A 135 3.55 13.04 -11.18
N LEU A 136 3.50 12.27 -10.08
CA LEU A 136 2.86 10.95 -10.05
C LEU A 136 1.35 11.00 -10.32
N THR A 137 0.71 12.15 -10.09
CA THR A 137 -0.72 12.37 -10.35
C THR A 137 -1.02 12.96 -11.74
N GLU A 138 -0.01 13.21 -12.58
CA GLU A 138 -0.23 13.75 -13.92
C GLU A 138 -0.96 12.75 -14.82
N GLU A 139 -1.99 13.22 -15.53
CA GLU A 139 -2.78 12.42 -16.48
C GLU A 139 -1.92 11.73 -17.54
N LYS A 140 -0.86 12.39 -18.02
CA LYS A 140 0.11 11.82 -18.97
C LYS A 140 0.86 10.60 -18.41
N LEU A 141 1.08 10.55 -17.10
CA LEU A 141 1.69 9.42 -16.39
C LEU A 141 0.66 8.31 -16.11
N LEU A 142 -0.59 8.67 -15.88
CA LEU A 142 -1.70 7.74 -15.70
C LEU A 142 -2.15 7.08 -17.03
N GLN A 143 -2.00 7.78 -18.15
CA GLN A 143 -2.25 7.28 -19.50
C GLN A 143 -1.13 6.35 -20.01
N ARG A 144 0.04 6.31 -19.35
CA ARG A 144 1.18 5.40 -19.62
C ARG A 144 0.94 3.95 -19.16
N HIS A 145 -0.28 3.46 -19.33
CA HIS A 145 -0.56 2.03 -19.35
C HIS A 145 -0.55 1.49 -20.80
N SER A 146 0.33 2.01 -21.66
CA SER A 146 0.71 1.31 -22.89
C SER A 146 1.38 0.00 -22.51
N GLY A 147 1.01 -1.08 -23.20
CA GLY A 147 1.59 -2.40 -22.94
C GLY A 147 3.08 -2.36 -23.21
N PHE A 148 3.89 -2.98 -22.34
CA PHE A 148 5.34 -3.11 -22.61
C PHE A 148 5.61 -3.78 -23.96
N GLU A 149 4.64 -4.53 -24.49
CA GLU A 149 4.68 -5.12 -25.82
C GLU A 149 4.77 -4.09 -26.94
N GLU A 150 3.96 -3.02 -26.87
CA GLU A 150 3.95 -1.94 -27.87
C GLU A 150 5.27 -1.17 -27.84
N VAL A 151 5.78 -0.92 -26.63
CA VAL A 151 7.10 -0.27 -26.43
C VAL A 151 8.23 -1.12 -27.01
N LEU A 152 8.22 -2.43 -26.78
CA LEU A 152 9.23 -3.33 -27.35
C LEU A 152 9.15 -3.35 -28.88
N GLN A 153 7.95 -3.43 -29.45
CA GLN A 153 7.75 -3.41 -30.90
C GLN A 153 8.24 -2.11 -31.54
N GLU A 154 7.96 -0.95 -30.93
CA GLU A 154 8.44 0.36 -31.38
C GLU A 154 9.97 0.42 -31.38
N LEU A 155 10.62 -0.22 -30.40
CA LEU A 155 12.07 -0.36 -30.32
C LEU A 155 12.64 -1.45 -31.24
N GLY A 156 11.82 -2.08 -32.08
CA GLY A 156 12.23 -3.16 -32.98
C GLY A 156 12.53 -4.49 -32.30
N VAL A 157 12.13 -4.65 -31.03
CA VAL A 157 12.31 -5.88 -30.25
C VAL A 157 11.00 -6.64 -30.19
N LEU A 158 11.02 -7.92 -30.58
CA LEU A 158 9.82 -8.75 -30.49
C LEU A 158 9.48 -9.06 -29.02
N PRO A 159 8.23 -8.83 -28.57
CA PRO A 159 7.82 -9.16 -27.23
C PRO A 159 7.77 -10.68 -27.03
N SER A 160 8.13 -11.13 -25.82
CA SER A 160 8.10 -12.55 -25.47
C SER A 160 6.67 -13.12 -25.44
N LYS A 161 6.54 -14.44 -25.61
CA LYS A 161 5.24 -15.13 -25.54
C LYS A 161 4.65 -15.07 -24.12
N GLU A 162 5.52 -15.09 -23.12
CA GLU A 162 5.21 -14.98 -21.71
C GLU A 162 4.62 -13.61 -21.40
N LEU A 163 5.19 -12.54 -21.96
CA LEU A 163 4.69 -11.17 -21.80
C LEU A 163 3.30 -11.03 -22.45
N LEU A 164 3.16 -11.49 -23.69
CA LEU A 164 1.89 -11.45 -24.42
C LEU A 164 0.77 -12.21 -23.70
N SER A 165 1.06 -13.39 -23.13
CA SER A 165 0.06 -14.16 -22.37
C SER A 165 -0.31 -13.48 -21.06
N LEU A 166 0.68 -12.96 -20.32
CA LEU A 166 0.47 -12.24 -19.07
C LEU A 166 -0.42 -11.00 -19.26
N SER A 167 -0.19 -10.24 -20.33
CA SER A 167 -0.98 -9.05 -20.65
C SER A 167 -2.41 -9.37 -21.08
N LYS A 168 -2.61 -10.39 -21.91
CA LYS A 168 -3.95 -10.91 -22.26
C LYS A 168 -4.73 -11.33 -21.01
N ASP A 169 -4.11 -12.09 -20.12
CA ASP A 169 -4.74 -12.56 -18.88
C ASP A 169 -5.05 -11.42 -17.90
N ALA A 170 -4.17 -10.43 -17.79
CA ALA A 170 -4.39 -9.25 -16.96
C ALA A 170 -5.55 -8.40 -17.52
N ASN A 171 -5.59 -8.19 -18.83
CA ASN A 171 -6.66 -7.45 -19.47
C ASN A 171 -8.01 -8.18 -19.35
N LYS A 172 -8.05 -9.51 -19.53
CA LYS A 172 -9.24 -10.33 -19.32
C LYS A 172 -9.77 -10.21 -17.89
N ARG A 173 -8.89 -10.28 -16.88
CA ARG A 173 -9.24 -10.10 -15.47
C ARG A 173 -9.79 -8.70 -15.20
N ARG A 174 -9.16 -7.66 -15.76
CA ARG A 174 -9.62 -6.27 -15.64
C ARG A 174 -11.03 -6.11 -16.23
N ILE A 175 -11.22 -6.55 -17.47
CA ILE A 175 -12.52 -6.49 -18.16
C ILE A 175 -13.57 -7.23 -17.35
N SER A 176 -13.29 -8.47 -16.91
CA SER A 176 -14.21 -9.25 -16.07
C SER A 176 -14.57 -8.53 -14.76
N SER A 177 -13.60 -7.95 -14.06
CA SER A 177 -13.85 -7.19 -12.82
C SER A 177 -14.68 -5.92 -13.07
N MET A 178 -14.40 -5.20 -14.16
CA MET A 178 -15.17 -4.02 -14.55
C MET A 178 -16.60 -4.39 -14.93
N THR A 179 -16.79 -5.38 -15.79
CA THR A 179 -18.11 -5.89 -16.18
C THR A 179 -18.90 -6.36 -14.96
N ALA A 180 -18.28 -7.14 -14.07
CA ALA A 180 -18.89 -7.57 -12.83
C ALA A 180 -19.32 -6.37 -11.96
N LYS A 181 -18.53 -5.29 -11.88
CA LYS A 181 -18.92 -4.09 -11.12
C LYS A 181 -20.02 -3.27 -11.77
N VAL A 182 -20.13 -3.29 -13.09
CA VAL A 182 -21.09 -2.50 -13.88
C VAL A 182 -22.47 -3.17 -13.96
N THR A 183 -22.53 -4.52 -13.95
CA THR A 183 -23.80 -5.25 -14.04
C THR A 183 -24.83 -4.80 -12.99
N ALA A 184 -26.09 -4.67 -13.43
CA ALA A 184 -27.20 -4.28 -12.57
C ALA A 184 -27.40 -5.26 -11.41
N GLU A 185 -27.17 -6.54 -11.66
CA GLU A 185 -27.25 -7.63 -10.67
C GLU A 185 -26.20 -7.47 -9.56
N ALA A 186 -24.93 -7.22 -9.88
CA ALA A 186 -23.92 -7.00 -8.85
C ALA A 186 -24.15 -5.69 -8.07
N ARG A 187 -24.70 -4.66 -8.71
CA ARG A 187 -25.15 -3.44 -8.02
C ARG A 187 -26.34 -3.73 -7.09
N ALA A 188 -27.30 -4.54 -7.53
CA ALA A 188 -28.43 -4.97 -6.72
C ALA A 188 -27.99 -5.83 -5.52
N HIS A 189 -27.08 -6.77 -5.74
CA HIS A 189 -26.51 -7.62 -4.68
C HIS A 189 -25.73 -6.79 -3.64
N ARG A 190 -24.92 -5.81 -4.05
CA ARG A 190 -24.24 -4.91 -3.10
C ARG A 190 -25.23 -4.08 -2.29
N ARG A 191 -26.31 -3.59 -2.92
CA ARG A 191 -27.37 -2.84 -2.23
C ARG A 191 -28.12 -3.73 -1.23
N SER A 192 -28.45 -4.97 -1.60
CA SER A 192 -29.13 -5.89 -0.69
C SER A 192 -28.23 -6.32 0.47
N ALA A 193 -26.95 -6.59 0.23
CA ALA A 193 -25.98 -6.93 1.28
C ALA A 193 -25.77 -5.77 2.27
N ALA A 194 -25.64 -4.53 1.78
CA ALA A 194 -25.53 -3.35 2.63
C ALA A 194 -26.81 -3.11 3.46
N LYS A 195 -27.99 -3.33 2.86
CA LYS A 195 -29.28 -3.26 3.57
C LYS A 195 -29.36 -4.31 4.68
N LYS A 196 -28.97 -5.55 4.39
CA LYS A 196 -28.96 -6.65 5.36
C LYS A 196 -28.00 -6.37 6.52
N ALA A 197 -26.78 -5.92 6.25
CA ALA A 197 -25.81 -5.57 7.29
C ALA A 197 -26.30 -4.43 8.21
N ARG A 198 -27.00 -3.43 7.65
CA ARG A 198 -27.63 -2.35 8.46
C ARG A 198 -28.75 -2.87 9.36
N LEU A 199 -29.57 -3.79 8.86
CA LEU A 199 -30.64 -4.41 9.65
C LEU A 199 -30.08 -5.30 10.76
N GLU A 200 -29.03 -6.08 10.48
CA GLU A 200 -28.35 -6.90 11.48
C GLU A 200 -27.65 -6.05 12.55
N GLU A 201 -27.03 -4.92 12.16
CA GLU A 201 -26.44 -3.95 13.09
C GLU A 201 -27.50 -3.27 13.95
N ALA A 202 -28.65 -2.87 13.36
CA ALA A 202 -29.76 -2.28 14.10
C ALA A 202 -30.37 -3.28 15.09
N ALA A 203 -30.63 -4.52 14.66
CA ALA A 203 -31.13 -5.57 15.53
C ALA A 203 -30.17 -5.88 16.68
N ARG A 204 -28.84 -5.84 16.42
CA ARG A 204 -27.84 -6.00 17.48
C ARG A 204 -27.91 -4.87 18.51
N ARG A 205 -28.05 -3.62 18.05
CA ARG A 205 -28.24 -2.44 18.94
C ARG A 205 -29.52 -2.53 19.75
N ASP A 206 -30.62 -3.02 19.15
CA ASP A 206 -31.90 -3.20 19.85
C ASP A 206 -31.80 -4.29 20.92
N CYS A 207 -31.05 -5.38 20.66
CA CYS A 207 -30.81 -6.46 21.63
C CYS A 207 -29.83 -6.08 22.75
N GLU A 208 -28.83 -5.24 22.47
CA GLU A 208 -27.85 -4.75 23.45
C GLU A 208 -28.47 -3.75 24.46
N GLY A 209 -29.69 -3.25 24.17
CA GLY A 209 -30.37 -2.24 24.99
C GLY A 209 -29.61 -0.91 25.04
N PRO A 210 -30.08 0.09 25.81
CA PRO A 210 -29.35 1.33 26.03
C PRO A 210 -28.15 1.09 26.96
N THR A 211 -27.19 0.27 26.54
CA THR A 211 -25.96 0.05 27.32
C THR A 211 -24.88 1.06 26.90
N TYR A 212 -24.52 1.91 27.87
CA TYR A 212 -23.49 2.95 27.83
C TYR A 212 -23.67 4.05 26.77
N GLY A 213 -24.51 5.04 27.12
CA GLY A 213 -24.30 6.38 26.59
C GLY A 213 -22.94 6.89 27.09
N ALA A 214 -22.12 7.46 26.19
CA ALA A 214 -20.87 8.11 26.57
C ALA A 214 -21.16 9.15 27.68
N GLY A 215 -20.72 8.86 28.91
CA GLY A 215 -20.93 9.73 30.08
C GLY A 215 -21.90 9.23 31.16
N SER A 216 -22.33 7.96 31.15
CA SER A 216 -23.12 7.40 32.26
C SER A 216 -22.25 6.64 33.27
N PHE A 217 -21.57 7.40 34.15
CA PHE A 217 -21.09 7.02 35.48
C PHE A 217 -21.16 8.26 36.39
#